data_AF-A0A1L8WHP4-F1
#
_entry.id   AF-A0A1L8WHP4-F1
#
_cell.length_a   1.000
_cell.length_b   1.000
_cell.length_c   1.000
_cell.angle_alpha   90.00
_cell.angle_beta   90.00
_cell.angle_gamma   90.00
#
_symmetry.space_group_name_H-M   'P 1'
#
loop_
_entity.id
_entity.type
_entity.pdbx_description
1 polymer ?
#
loop_
_entity_poly.entity_id
_entity_poly.type
_entity_poly.pdbx_seq_one_letter_code
_entity_poly.pdbx_strand_id
1 'polypeptide(L)'
;MYAKNKVSASSKSITLVSLDAQGKEVQRQAVSLMNVAIETALTEATTTVNNLFYGNDENHAKPSNTNAQIDAARNQVTALPDSAQKSVLLKKVKKAQQAYDELMEQWKDVNETMDRFFVNGDIGNPKPSVTPADLVMLAEKMFVFPLEEEFLEGYTMSELRKKRDQLNYVLNVTPLVDRLFINGKPKPNNTQNAITYALGRVNEMYDGPYKQKLIEKIQEAQKAYNDSHVYPHNK
;
A
#
# COMPACT_ATOMS: atom_id res chain seq x y z
N MET A 1 51.73 -17.37 -2.92
CA MET A 1 52.05 -17.53 -4.35
C MET A 1 51.15 -16.61 -5.15
N TYR A 2 51.71 -15.72 -5.98
CA TYR A 2 50.94 -14.87 -6.91
C TYR A 2 51.30 -15.28 -8.34
N ALA A 3 50.33 -15.77 -9.10
CA ALA A 3 50.53 -16.21 -10.48
C ALA A 3 50.50 -15.02 -11.44
N LYS A 4 51.51 -14.14 -11.35
CA LYS A 4 51.64 -12.99 -12.26
C LYS A 4 51.81 -13.52 -13.71
N ASN A 5 50.95 -13.07 -14.62
CA ASN A 5 50.95 -13.37 -16.06
C ASN A 5 50.54 -14.80 -16.52
N LYS A 6 49.94 -15.65 -15.68
CA LYS A 6 49.42 -16.98 -16.10
C LYS A 6 47.89 -17.12 -16.10
N VAL A 7 47.18 -16.12 -15.58
CA VAL A 7 45.72 -16.05 -15.62
C VAL A 7 45.36 -14.85 -16.49
N SER A 8 44.69 -15.09 -17.60
CA SER A 8 44.14 -14.05 -18.48
C SER A 8 42.63 -13.97 -18.28
N ALA A 9 42.01 -12.83 -18.61
CA ALA A 9 40.55 -12.70 -18.58
C ALA A 9 39.82 -13.71 -19.50
N SER A 10 40.54 -14.34 -20.44
CA SER A 10 40.05 -15.38 -21.36
C SER A 10 40.26 -16.83 -20.88
N SER A 11 40.96 -17.04 -19.76
CA SER A 11 41.28 -18.39 -19.28
C SER A 11 40.03 -19.09 -18.74
N LYS A 12 39.63 -20.22 -19.35
CA LYS A 12 38.46 -21.01 -18.89
C LYS A 12 38.76 -21.88 -17.67
N SER A 13 40.03 -22.14 -17.37
CA SER A 13 40.48 -22.96 -16.23
C SER A 13 41.85 -22.54 -15.70
N ILE A 14 42.11 -22.82 -14.43
CA ILE A 14 43.42 -22.77 -13.79
C ILE A 14 43.88 -24.19 -13.49
N THR A 15 45.15 -24.49 -13.74
CA THR A 15 45.73 -25.78 -13.38
C THR A 15 46.47 -25.65 -12.06
N LEU A 16 46.00 -26.32 -11.03
CA LEU A 16 46.70 -26.52 -9.76
C LEU A 16 47.70 -27.66 -9.92
N VAL A 17 48.93 -27.45 -9.47
CA VAL A 17 50.01 -28.43 -9.51
C VAL A 17 50.59 -28.57 -8.11
N SER A 18 50.63 -29.80 -7.61
CA SER A 18 51.28 -30.15 -6.34
C SER A 18 52.70 -30.64 -6.63
N LEU A 19 53.69 -30.16 -5.87
CA LEU A 19 55.10 -30.55 -5.98
C LEU A 19 55.53 -31.32 -4.73
N ASP A 20 56.41 -32.31 -4.88
CA ASP A 20 57.07 -32.98 -3.75
C ASP A 20 58.21 -32.14 -3.15
N ALA A 21 58.88 -32.69 -2.12
CA ALA A 21 59.98 -32.03 -1.42
C ALA A 21 61.21 -31.79 -2.32
N GLN A 22 61.30 -32.44 -3.48
CA GLN A 22 62.35 -32.28 -4.48
C GLN A 22 61.91 -31.36 -5.63
N GLY A 23 60.70 -30.79 -5.58
CA GLY A 23 60.15 -29.90 -6.59
C GLY A 23 59.58 -30.61 -7.82
N LYS A 24 59.41 -31.93 -7.79
CA LYS A 24 58.82 -32.71 -8.88
C LYS A 24 57.29 -32.67 -8.77
N GLU A 25 56.62 -32.48 -9.90
CA GLU A 25 55.16 -32.53 -9.99
C GLU A 25 54.64 -33.92 -9.63
N VAL A 26 53.76 -33.97 -8.63
CA VAL A 26 53.14 -35.20 -8.12
C VAL A 26 51.64 -35.27 -8.40
N GLN A 27 50.99 -34.12 -8.62
CA GLN A 27 49.57 -34.07 -8.92
C GLN A 27 49.22 -32.85 -9.76
N ARG A 28 48.26 -33.01 -10.66
CA ARG A 28 47.72 -31.95 -11.51
C ARG A 28 46.21 -32.00 -11.49
N GLN A 29 45.58 -30.85 -11.25
CA GLN A 29 44.13 -30.70 -11.32
C GLN A 29 43.75 -29.43 -12.07
N ALA A 30 42.92 -29.56 -13.09
CA ALA A 30 42.31 -28.40 -13.75
C ALA A 30 41.04 -27.99 -12.97
N VAL A 31 40.96 -26.72 -12.59
CA VAL A 31 39.79 -26.09 -11.96
C VAL A 31 39.18 -25.12 -12.97
N SER A 32 37.92 -25.35 -13.37
CA SER A 32 37.19 -24.47 -14.29
C SER A 32 36.84 -23.14 -13.60
N LEU A 33 37.26 -22.01 -14.18
CA LEU A 33 36.92 -20.67 -13.71
C LEU A 33 35.47 -20.30 -14.03
N MET A 34 34.91 -20.87 -15.11
CA MET A 34 33.50 -20.68 -15.46
C MET A 34 32.58 -21.25 -14.37
N ASN A 35 32.95 -22.34 -13.70
CA ASN A 35 32.12 -22.95 -12.67
C ASN A 35 31.99 -22.05 -11.44
N VAL A 36 33.08 -21.40 -11.00
CA VAL A 36 33.08 -20.52 -9.82
C VAL A 36 32.26 -19.25 -10.07
N ALA A 37 32.39 -18.65 -11.26
CA ALA A 37 31.59 -17.47 -11.62
C ALA A 37 30.09 -17.79 -11.73
N ILE A 38 29.75 -18.96 -12.27
CA ILE A 38 28.36 -19.44 -12.35
C ILE A 38 27.79 -19.72 -10.96
N GLU A 39 28.56 -20.36 -10.08
CA GLU A 39 28.14 -20.63 -8.69
C GLU A 39 27.92 -19.32 -7.90
N THR A 40 28.78 -18.32 -8.11
CA THR A 40 28.64 -17.00 -7.49
C THR A 40 27.36 -16.31 -7.99
N ALA A 41 27.17 -16.23 -9.31
CA ALA A 41 25.98 -15.62 -9.91
C ALA A 41 24.69 -16.34 -9.49
N LEU A 42 24.72 -17.67 -9.38
CA LEU A 42 23.59 -18.47 -8.92
C LEU A 42 23.26 -18.17 -7.45
N THR A 43 24.28 -18.02 -6.60
CA THR A 43 24.12 -17.69 -5.17
C THR A 43 23.51 -16.30 -5.00
N GLU A 44 24.00 -15.32 -5.76
CA GLU A 44 23.46 -13.95 -5.78
C GLU A 44 22.00 -13.94 -6.25
N ALA A 45 21.70 -14.56 -7.40
CA ALA A 45 20.34 -14.65 -7.92
C ALA A 45 19.40 -15.37 -6.95
N THR A 46 19.87 -16.44 -6.29
CA THR A 46 19.09 -17.15 -5.26
C THR A 46 18.78 -16.25 -4.08
N THR A 47 19.77 -15.48 -3.60
CA THR A 47 19.59 -14.53 -2.49
C THR A 47 18.58 -13.44 -2.86
N THR A 48 18.72 -12.84 -4.03
CA THR A 48 17.79 -11.80 -4.52
C THR A 48 16.37 -12.34 -4.65
N VAL A 49 16.18 -13.52 -5.23
CA VAL A 49 14.85 -14.13 -5.36
C VAL A 49 14.27 -14.47 -3.99
N ASN A 50 15.05 -15.04 -3.07
CA ASN A 50 14.57 -15.35 -1.72
C ASN A 50 14.20 -14.09 -0.94
N ASN A 51 14.86 -12.96 -1.18
CA ASN A 51 14.50 -11.68 -0.57
C ASN A 51 13.10 -11.16 -0.96
N LEU A 52 12.52 -11.64 -2.07
CA LEU A 52 11.13 -11.34 -2.44
C LEU A 52 10.09 -12.06 -1.56
N PHE A 53 10.52 -13.01 -0.73
CA PHE A 53 9.65 -13.86 0.10
C PHE A 53 9.95 -13.67 1.59
N TYR A 54 8.99 -14.02 2.44
CA TYR A 54 9.18 -13.96 3.88
C TYR A 54 10.08 -15.08 4.38
N GLY A 55 11.37 -14.80 4.57
CA GLY A 55 12.30 -15.72 5.25
C GLY A 55 12.26 -17.14 4.67
N ASN A 56 11.86 -18.11 5.49
CA ASN A 56 11.76 -19.53 5.10
C ASN A 56 10.44 -19.88 4.38
N ASP A 57 9.52 -18.95 4.26
CA ASP A 57 8.24 -19.15 3.60
C ASP A 57 8.32 -18.76 2.12
N GLU A 58 8.80 -19.70 1.33
CA GLU A 58 8.89 -19.57 -0.13
C GLU A 58 7.53 -19.49 -0.83
N ASN A 59 6.43 -19.61 -0.08
CA ASN A 59 5.08 -19.54 -0.63
C ASN A 59 4.44 -18.17 -0.53
N HIS A 60 4.94 -17.28 0.32
CA HIS A 60 4.35 -15.96 0.57
C HIS A 60 5.31 -14.87 0.14
N ALA A 61 5.06 -14.31 -1.05
CA ALA A 61 5.76 -13.14 -1.52
C ALA A 61 5.44 -11.94 -0.62
N LYS A 62 6.44 -11.10 -0.36
CA LYS A 62 6.25 -9.88 0.42
C LYS A 62 5.31 -8.93 -0.33
N PRO A 63 4.26 -8.43 0.30
CA PRO A 63 3.41 -7.40 -0.28
C PRO A 63 4.21 -6.16 -0.68
N SER A 64 5.14 -5.70 0.18
CA SER A 64 6.01 -4.55 -0.04
C SER A 64 7.06 -4.70 -1.15
N ASN A 65 7.05 -5.81 -1.90
CA ASN A 65 7.88 -5.91 -3.09
C ASN A 65 7.49 -4.81 -4.09
N THR A 66 8.48 -4.09 -4.61
CA THR A 66 8.27 -3.18 -5.74
C THR A 66 8.39 -3.94 -7.06
N ASN A 67 7.78 -3.42 -8.13
CA ASN A 67 7.94 -4.03 -9.44
C ASN A 67 9.42 -3.99 -9.88
N ALA A 68 10.15 -2.93 -9.52
CA ALA A 68 11.58 -2.82 -9.76
C ALA A 68 12.41 -3.92 -9.07
N GLN A 69 12.07 -4.31 -7.84
CA GLN A 69 12.75 -5.42 -7.14
C GLN A 69 12.49 -6.76 -7.84
N ILE A 70 11.27 -6.99 -8.28
CA ILE A 70 10.88 -8.22 -9.00
C ILE A 70 11.57 -8.27 -10.37
N ASP A 71 11.61 -7.14 -11.09
CA ASP A 71 12.30 -7.00 -12.38
C ASP A 71 13.81 -7.23 -12.24
N ALA A 72 14.43 -6.67 -11.19
CA ALA A 72 15.85 -6.88 -10.91
C ALA A 72 16.17 -8.37 -10.67
N ALA A 73 15.34 -9.06 -9.87
CA ALA A 73 15.45 -10.50 -9.66
C ALA A 73 15.28 -11.29 -10.97
N ARG A 74 14.28 -10.93 -11.79
CA ARG A 74 14.05 -11.54 -13.11
C ARG A 74 15.26 -11.43 -14.02
N ASN A 75 15.85 -10.24 -14.08
CA ASN A 75 17.01 -9.96 -14.93
C ASN A 75 18.24 -10.78 -14.48
N GLN A 76 18.52 -10.83 -13.17
CA GLN A 76 19.60 -11.65 -12.63
C GLN A 76 19.43 -13.14 -12.97
N VAL A 77 18.23 -13.69 -12.76
CA VAL A 77 17.97 -15.11 -13.04
C VAL A 77 18.03 -15.40 -14.54
N THR A 78 17.55 -14.49 -15.38
CA THR A 78 17.54 -14.68 -16.85
C THR A 78 18.96 -14.71 -17.43
N ALA A 79 19.90 -13.97 -16.84
CA ALA A 79 21.30 -13.94 -17.22
C ALA A 79 22.08 -15.23 -16.88
N LEU A 80 21.53 -16.10 -16.03
CA LEU A 80 22.16 -17.38 -15.69
C LEU A 80 22.16 -18.34 -16.88
N PRO A 81 23.17 -19.22 -17.01
CA PRO A 81 23.11 -20.36 -17.91
C PRO A 81 21.93 -21.27 -17.61
N ASP A 82 21.42 -21.95 -18.64
CA ASP A 82 20.27 -22.84 -18.48
C ASP A 82 20.59 -24.00 -17.53
N SER A 83 19.71 -24.15 -16.54
CA SER A 83 19.84 -25.13 -15.47
C SER A 83 18.48 -25.40 -14.83
N ALA A 84 18.38 -26.51 -14.09
CA ALA A 84 17.19 -26.79 -13.28
C ALA A 84 16.96 -25.68 -12.24
N GLN A 85 18.03 -25.17 -11.62
CA GLN A 85 17.97 -24.11 -10.62
C GLN A 85 17.46 -22.79 -11.22
N LYS A 86 17.95 -22.37 -12.39
CA LYS A 86 17.40 -21.21 -13.12
C LYS A 86 15.89 -21.34 -13.33
N SER A 87 15.43 -22.52 -13.75
CA SER A 87 14.00 -22.79 -13.97
C SER A 87 13.18 -22.67 -12.68
N VAL A 88 13.72 -23.11 -11.54
CA VAL A 88 13.09 -22.95 -10.22
C VAL A 88 13.02 -21.49 -9.81
N LEU A 89 14.11 -20.73 -9.97
CA LEU A 89 14.16 -19.31 -9.64
C LEU A 89 13.21 -18.49 -10.50
N LEU A 90 13.10 -18.77 -11.80
CA LEU A 90 12.12 -18.10 -12.68
C LEU A 90 10.67 -18.35 -12.25
N LYS A 91 10.35 -19.56 -11.75
CA LYS A 91 9.03 -19.85 -11.20
C LYS A 91 8.75 -19.04 -9.93
N LYS A 92 9.73 -18.90 -9.04
CA LYS A 92 9.60 -18.04 -7.84
C LYS A 92 9.41 -16.57 -8.22
N VAL A 93 10.20 -16.04 -9.15
CA VAL A 93 10.03 -14.66 -9.67
C VAL A 93 8.63 -14.47 -10.26
N LYS A 94 8.13 -15.43 -11.05
CA LYS A 94 6.77 -15.38 -11.59
C LYS A 94 5.71 -15.34 -10.48
N LYS A 95 5.88 -16.13 -9.42
CA LYS A 95 4.98 -16.14 -8.27
C LYS A 95 4.97 -14.80 -7.52
N ALA A 96 6.14 -14.18 -7.33
CA ALA A 96 6.23 -12.84 -6.74
C ALA A 96 5.52 -11.78 -7.61
N GLN A 97 5.68 -11.84 -8.94
CA GLN A 97 4.95 -10.96 -9.86
C GLN A 97 3.43 -11.16 -9.77
N GLN A 98 2.96 -12.40 -9.74
CA GLN A 98 1.53 -12.69 -9.63
C GLN A 98 0.93 -12.11 -8.34
N ALA A 99 1.63 -12.29 -7.21
CA ALA A 99 1.18 -11.70 -5.95
C ALA A 99 1.13 -10.15 -5.98
N TYR A 100 2.11 -9.52 -6.63
CA TYR A 100 2.11 -8.06 -6.83
C TYR A 100 0.93 -7.61 -7.70
N ASP A 101 0.71 -8.28 -8.84
CA ASP A 101 -0.35 -7.95 -9.79
C ASP A 101 -1.74 -8.13 -9.16
N GLU A 102 -1.96 -9.22 -8.42
CA GLU A 102 -3.21 -9.50 -7.70
C GLU A 102 -3.49 -8.42 -6.64
N LEU A 103 -2.47 -8.03 -5.85
CA LEU A 103 -2.63 -7.01 -4.83
C LEU A 103 -2.90 -5.62 -5.43
N MET A 104 -2.27 -5.32 -6.57
CA MET A 104 -2.51 -4.10 -7.35
C MET A 104 -3.94 -4.04 -7.89
N GLU A 105 -4.45 -5.15 -8.42
CA GLU A 105 -5.82 -5.26 -8.92
C GLU A 105 -6.84 -5.08 -7.78
N GLN A 106 -6.61 -5.74 -6.64
CA GLN A 106 -7.45 -5.56 -5.45
C GLN A 106 -7.46 -4.09 -4.98
N TRP A 107 -6.30 -3.43 -4.96
CA TRP A 107 -6.23 -2.03 -4.53
C TRP A 107 -7.01 -1.11 -5.47
N LYS A 108 -6.89 -1.33 -6.80
CA LYS A 108 -7.65 -0.58 -7.79
C LYS A 108 -9.16 -0.78 -7.62
N ASP A 109 -9.61 -2.02 -7.44
CA ASP A 109 -11.04 -2.31 -7.20
C ASP A 109 -11.57 -1.58 -5.96
N VAL A 110 -10.82 -1.60 -4.86
CA VAL A 110 -11.19 -0.84 -3.65
C VAL A 110 -11.21 0.66 -3.89
N ASN A 111 -10.20 1.20 -4.58
CA ASN A 111 -10.11 2.63 -4.84
C ASN A 111 -11.27 3.10 -5.73
N GLU A 112 -11.57 2.38 -6.80
CA GLU A 112 -12.71 2.65 -7.67
C GLU A 112 -14.04 2.52 -6.94
N THR A 113 -14.18 1.51 -6.07
CA THR A 113 -15.39 1.33 -5.24
C THR A 113 -15.54 2.49 -4.26
N MET A 114 -14.46 2.90 -3.60
CA MET A 114 -14.43 4.03 -2.67
C MET A 114 -14.83 5.33 -3.37
N ASP A 115 -14.26 5.61 -4.55
CA ASP A 115 -14.50 6.84 -5.31
C ASP A 115 -15.96 7.01 -5.73
N ARG A 116 -16.72 5.91 -5.88
CA ARG A 116 -18.16 5.98 -6.16
C ARG A 116 -18.97 6.63 -5.05
N PHE A 117 -18.45 6.69 -3.82
CA PHE A 117 -19.09 7.39 -2.70
C PHE A 117 -18.78 8.88 -2.65
N PHE A 118 -17.94 9.38 -3.55
CA PHE A 118 -17.56 10.79 -3.63
C PHE A 118 -17.93 11.39 -4.97
N VAL A 119 -18.11 12.70 -5.00
CA VAL A 119 -18.28 13.44 -6.26
C VAL A 119 -16.88 13.69 -6.82
N ASN A 120 -16.59 13.14 -8.01
CA ASN A 120 -15.28 13.22 -8.66
C ASN A 120 -14.10 12.69 -7.80
N GLY A 121 -14.37 11.78 -6.85
CA GLY A 121 -13.34 11.25 -5.95
C GLY A 121 -12.85 12.23 -4.87
N ASP A 122 -13.46 13.42 -4.74
CA ASP A 122 -13.08 14.44 -3.76
C ASP A 122 -13.56 14.07 -2.35
N ILE A 123 -12.61 13.86 -1.43
CA ILE A 123 -12.88 13.56 -0.01
C ILE A 123 -13.73 14.63 0.67
N GLY A 124 -13.63 15.89 0.26
CA GLY A 124 -14.43 17.00 0.77
C GLY A 124 -15.89 16.99 0.31
N ASN A 125 -16.22 16.14 -0.68
CA ASN A 125 -17.51 16.10 -1.35
C ASN A 125 -18.11 14.67 -1.42
N PRO A 126 -18.32 14.01 -0.26
CA PRO A 126 -19.00 12.71 -0.21
C PRO A 126 -20.47 12.83 -0.63
N LYS A 127 -21.00 11.74 -1.16
CA LYS A 127 -22.43 11.56 -1.40
C LYS A 127 -23.14 11.30 -0.07
N PRO A 128 -24.33 11.88 0.16
CA PRO A 128 -25.04 11.77 1.45
C PRO A 128 -25.63 10.38 1.72
N SER A 129 -25.69 9.49 0.72
CA SER A 129 -26.43 8.22 0.78
C SER A 129 -25.63 7.04 1.31
N VAL A 130 -24.57 7.27 2.10
CA VAL A 130 -23.77 6.18 2.67
C VAL A 130 -24.54 5.45 3.77
N THR A 131 -24.45 4.12 3.77
CA THR A 131 -25.08 3.24 4.77
C THR A 131 -24.03 2.55 5.64
N PRO A 132 -24.41 2.00 6.81
CA PRO A 132 -23.51 1.17 7.60
C PRO A 132 -23.00 -0.05 6.82
N ALA A 133 -23.83 -0.64 5.95
CA ALA A 133 -23.44 -1.79 5.13
C ALA A 133 -22.34 -1.43 4.12
N ASP A 134 -22.37 -0.23 3.56
CA ASP A 134 -21.32 0.25 2.66
C ASP A 134 -19.96 0.35 3.38
N LEU A 135 -19.95 0.86 4.63
CA LEU A 135 -18.73 0.95 5.43
C LEU A 135 -18.17 -0.43 5.79
N VAL A 136 -19.04 -1.40 6.08
CA VAL A 136 -18.62 -2.79 6.35
C VAL A 136 -18.00 -3.40 5.09
N MET A 137 -18.66 -3.29 3.95
CA MET A 137 -18.14 -3.76 2.65
C MET A 137 -16.77 -3.15 2.34
N LEU A 138 -16.61 -1.83 2.51
CA LEU A 138 -15.32 -1.16 2.29
C LEU A 138 -14.26 -1.65 3.28
N ALA A 139 -14.62 -1.83 4.55
CA ALA A 139 -13.69 -2.33 5.57
C ALA A 139 -13.22 -3.76 5.26
N GLU A 140 -14.13 -4.65 4.85
CA GLU A 140 -13.80 -6.03 4.45
C GLU A 140 -12.86 -6.05 3.26
N LYS A 141 -13.14 -5.25 2.22
CA LYS A 141 -12.25 -5.14 1.06
C LYS A 141 -10.90 -4.53 1.44
N MET A 142 -10.84 -3.59 2.38
CA MET A 142 -9.59 -2.99 2.84
C MET A 142 -8.78 -3.91 3.77
N PHE A 143 -9.40 -4.91 4.38
CA PHE A 143 -8.76 -5.81 5.35
C PHE A 143 -7.72 -6.74 4.71
N VAL A 144 -7.81 -6.98 3.40
CA VAL A 144 -6.86 -7.83 2.66
C VAL A 144 -5.49 -7.17 2.49
N PHE A 145 -5.38 -5.85 2.66
CA PHE A 145 -4.13 -5.13 2.49
C PHE A 145 -3.27 -5.15 3.75
N PRO A 146 -1.94 -5.16 3.61
CA PRO A 146 -1.01 -5.06 4.73
C PRO A 146 -1.21 -3.76 5.52
N LEU A 147 -0.81 -3.80 6.80
CA LEU A 147 -0.84 -2.63 7.68
C LEU A 147 0.31 -1.65 7.42
N GLU A 148 1.29 -2.02 6.57
CA GLU A 148 2.42 -1.17 6.16
C GLU A 148 1.92 0.11 5.48
N GLU A 149 2.55 1.27 5.77
CA GLU A 149 2.13 2.56 5.19
C GLU A 149 2.29 2.58 3.67
N GLU A 150 3.37 1.98 3.18
CA GLU A 150 3.65 1.71 1.76
C GLU A 150 3.72 0.20 1.58
N PHE A 151 2.75 -0.37 0.89
CA PHE A 151 2.69 -1.81 0.62
C PHE A 151 2.84 -2.13 -0.88
N LEU A 152 2.79 -1.12 -1.75
CA LEU A 152 3.09 -1.19 -3.19
C LEU A 152 3.79 0.11 -3.59
N GLU A 153 4.61 0.06 -4.63
CA GLU A 153 5.38 1.23 -5.10
C GLU A 153 4.47 2.42 -5.45
N GLY A 154 4.45 3.45 -4.60
CA GLY A 154 3.64 4.65 -4.77
C GLY A 154 2.16 4.51 -4.38
N TYR A 155 1.72 3.33 -3.92
CA TYR A 155 0.33 3.11 -3.48
C TYR A 155 0.27 2.86 -1.98
N THR A 156 -0.56 3.65 -1.30
CA THR A 156 -0.77 3.57 0.15
C THR A 156 -2.25 3.38 0.47
N MET A 157 -2.54 2.86 1.66
CA MET A 157 -3.91 2.83 2.18
C MET A 157 -4.31 4.13 2.87
N SER A 158 -3.41 5.11 2.98
CA SER A 158 -3.63 6.35 3.74
C SER A 158 -4.85 7.12 3.21
N GLU A 159 -4.93 7.34 1.90
CA GLU A 159 -6.04 8.09 1.31
C GLU A 159 -7.36 7.33 1.40
N LEU A 160 -7.35 6.01 1.20
CA LEU A 160 -8.54 5.17 1.36
C LEU A 160 -9.06 5.18 2.80
N ARG A 161 -8.16 5.16 3.80
CA ARG A 161 -8.52 5.26 5.22
C ARG A 161 -9.16 6.61 5.52
N LYS A 162 -8.57 7.73 5.05
CA LYS A 162 -9.16 9.07 5.20
C LYS A 162 -10.54 9.16 4.56
N LYS A 163 -10.71 8.68 3.32
CA LYS A 163 -12.01 8.63 2.64
C LYS A 163 -13.03 7.82 3.42
N ARG A 164 -12.68 6.62 3.88
CA ARG A 164 -13.57 5.81 4.73
C ARG A 164 -13.95 6.55 6.02
N ASP A 165 -13.00 7.23 6.67
CA ASP A 165 -13.25 8.00 7.88
C ASP A 165 -14.20 9.18 7.61
N GLN A 166 -14.07 9.86 6.45
CA GLN A 166 -15.04 10.86 6.01
C GLN A 166 -16.44 10.27 5.82
N LEU A 167 -16.57 9.09 5.21
CA LEU A 167 -17.87 8.43 5.07
C LEU A 167 -18.47 8.06 6.44
N ASN A 168 -17.64 7.65 7.39
CA ASN A 168 -18.07 7.43 8.77
C ASN A 168 -18.56 8.73 9.43
N TYR A 169 -17.91 9.87 9.17
CA TYR A 169 -18.42 11.17 9.59
C TYR A 169 -19.76 11.49 8.94
N VAL A 170 -19.93 11.29 7.63
CA VAL A 170 -21.21 11.52 6.93
C VAL A 170 -22.34 10.73 7.60
N LEU A 171 -22.11 9.45 7.91
CA LEU A 171 -23.10 8.58 8.54
C LEU A 171 -23.51 9.04 9.95
N ASN A 172 -22.55 9.52 10.75
CA ASN A 172 -22.77 9.83 12.17
C ASN A 172 -23.11 11.31 12.42
N VAL A 173 -22.58 12.23 11.62
CA VAL A 173 -22.70 13.67 11.83
C VAL A 173 -23.91 14.25 11.10
N THR A 174 -24.22 13.79 9.88
CA THR A 174 -25.39 14.29 9.12
C THR A 174 -26.69 14.17 9.93
N PRO A 175 -26.98 13.03 10.60
CA PRO A 175 -28.19 12.92 11.42
C PRO A 175 -28.22 13.88 12.62
N LEU A 176 -27.06 14.27 13.17
CA LEU A 176 -27.00 15.26 14.25
C LEU A 176 -27.43 16.64 13.76
N VAL A 177 -26.98 17.03 12.56
CA VAL A 177 -27.40 18.28 11.92
C VAL A 177 -28.88 18.22 11.56
N ASP A 178 -29.35 17.13 10.97
CA ASP A 178 -30.75 16.97 10.57
C ASP A 178 -31.71 17.01 11.77
N ARG A 179 -31.28 16.53 12.95
CA ARG A 179 -32.06 16.63 14.19
C ARG A 179 -32.31 18.06 14.65
N LEU A 180 -31.58 19.06 14.17
CA LEU A 180 -31.85 20.48 14.44
C LEU A 180 -33.06 21.00 13.66
N PHE A 181 -33.60 20.20 12.72
CA PHE A 181 -34.66 20.59 11.81
C PHE A 181 -35.91 19.71 11.95
N ILE A 182 -37.05 20.28 11.62
CA ILE A 182 -38.33 19.59 11.47
C ILE A 182 -39.06 20.19 10.27
N ASN A 183 -39.52 19.35 9.34
CA ASN A 183 -40.19 19.78 8.11
C ASN A 183 -39.38 20.84 7.32
N GLY A 184 -38.06 20.68 7.28
CA GLY A 184 -37.15 21.59 6.58
C GLY A 184 -36.89 22.94 7.28
N LYS A 185 -37.42 23.17 8.49
CA LYS A 185 -37.19 24.40 9.26
C LYS A 185 -36.46 24.10 10.57
N PRO A 186 -35.66 25.05 11.11
CA PRO A 186 -35.07 24.90 12.43
C PRO A 186 -36.14 24.63 13.50
N LYS A 187 -35.87 23.68 14.41
CA LYS A 187 -36.77 23.40 15.52
C LYS A 187 -36.84 24.59 16.47
N PRO A 188 -38.05 25.00 16.92
CA PRO A 188 -38.21 26.12 17.83
C PRO A 188 -37.64 25.86 19.23
N ASN A 189 -37.47 24.58 19.61
CA ASN A 189 -36.92 24.15 20.89
C ASN A 189 -35.47 23.67 20.80
N ASN A 190 -34.73 24.01 19.75
CA ASN A 190 -33.29 23.79 19.71
C ASN A 190 -32.62 24.46 20.91
N THR A 191 -31.60 23.81 21.46
CA THR A 191 -30.78 24.37 22.54
C THR A 191 -29.44 24.82 21.98
N GLN A 192 -28.81 25.82 22.60
CA GLN A 192 -27.45 26.22 22.25
C GLN A 192 -26.48 25.03 22.33
N ASN A 193 -26.62 24.16 23.34
CA ASN A 193 -25.80 22.95 23.49
C ASN A 193 -25.94 22.00 22.30
N ALA A 194 -27.16 21.77 21.79
CA ALA A 194 -27.37 20.90 20.63
C ALA A 194 -26.71 21.48 19.36
N ILE A 195 -26.82 22.79 19.16
CA ILE A 195 -26.25 23.50 18.01
C ILE A 195 -24.71 23.46 18.07
N THR A 196 -24.13 23.83 19.23
CA THR A 196 -22.67 23.80 19.43
C THR A 196 -22.10 22.38 19.31
N TYR A 197 -22.81 21.37 19.83
CA TYR A 197 -22.39 19.97 19.68
C TYR A 197 -22.36 19.54 18.22
N ALA A 198 -23.41 19.82 17.45
CA ALA A 198 -23.44 19.52 16.02
C ALA A 198 -22.29 20.23 15.27
N LEU A 199 -22.02 21.50 15.57
CA LEU A 199 -20.91 22.24 14.98
C LEU A 199 -19.55 21.61 15.30
N GLY A 200 -19.32 21.22 16.55
CA GLY A 200 -18.09 20.53 16.95
C GLY A 200 -17.85 19.25 16.13
N ARG A 201 -18.90 18.43 15.96
CA ARG A 201 -18.83 17.19 15.16
C ARG A 201 -18.62 17.46 13.67
N VAL A 202 -19.23 18.50 13.11
CA VAL A 202 -18.99 18.91 11.70
C VAL A 202 -17.57 19.42 11.50
N ASN A 203 -16.98 20.10 12.49
CA ASN A 203 -15.61 20.60 12.39
C ASN A 203 -14.55 19.48 12.33
N GLU A 204 -14.85 18.28 12.83
CA GLU A 204 -14.00 17.09 12.71
C GLU A 204 -13.98 16.50 11.29
N MET A 205 -14.93 16.87 10.42
CA MET A 205 -14.99 16.39 9.04
C MET A 205 -13.89 17.00 8.17
N TYR A 206 -13.49 16.28 7.12
CA TYR A 206 -12.59 16.80 6.10
C TYR A 206 -13.23 18.00 5.38
N ASP A 207 -12.40 19.01 5.09
CA ASP A 207 -12.84 20.25 4.46
C ASP A 207 -13.36 20.01 3.03
N GLY A 208 -14.40 20.74 2.66
CA GLY A 208 -14.97 20.70 1.32
C GLY A 208 -16.44 21.10 1.28
N PRO A 209 -17.06 20.98 0.08
CA PRO A 209 -18.44 21.43 -0.15
C PRO A 209 -19.47 20.78 0.79
N TYR A 210 -19.27 19.52 1.17
CA TYR A 210 -20.20 18.83 2.05
C TYR A 210 -20.18 19.38 3.47
N LYS A 211 -18.98 19.57 4.05
CA LYS A 211 -18.80 20.19 5.37
C LYS A 211 -19.39 21.60 5.39
N GLN A 212 -19.10 22.39 4.35
CA GLN A 212 -19.62 23.75 4.22
C GLN A 212 -21.16 23.79 4.22
N LYS A 213 -21.80 22.90 3.47
CA LYS A 213 -23.27 22.78 3.45
C LYS A 213 -23.85 22.46 4.83
N LEU A 214 -23.19 21.60 5.61
CA LEU A 214 -23.63 21.30 6.98
C LEU A 214 -23.44 22.50 7.92
N ILE A 215 -22.33 23.24 7.79
CA ILE A 215 -22.08 24.47 8.55
C ILE A 215 -23.19 25.50 8.26
N GLU A 216 -23.57 25.70 7.00
CA GLU A 216 -24.65 26.63 6.62
C GLU A 216 -25.99 26.24 7.26
N LYS A 217 -26.35 24.95 7.28
CA LYS A 217 -27.55 24.48 7.99
C LYS A 217 -27.45 24.78 9.50
N ILE A 218 -26.28 24.56 10.10
CA ILE A 218 -26.09 24.86 11.53
C ILE A 218 -26.24 26.37 11.80
N GLN A 219 -25.73 27.22 10.91
CA GLN A 219 -25.89 28.67 11.00
C GLN A 219 -27.35 29.11 10.90
N GLU A 220 -28.15 28.48 10.05
CA GLU A 220 -29.60 28.72 9.98
C GLU A 220 -30.28 28.36 11.31
N ALA A 221 -29.94 27.22 11.90
CA ALA A 221 -30.46 26.81 13.20
C ALA A 221 -30.02 27.76 14.34
N GLN A 222 -28.77 28.23 14.32
CA GLN A 222 -28.25 29.21 15.26
C GLN A 222 -28.97 30.56 15.15
N LYS A 223 -29.24 31.02 13.93
CA LYS A 223 -29.99 32.26 13.70
C LYS A 223 -31.39 32.17 14.28
N ALA A 224 -32.12 31.08 14.03
CA ALA A 224 -33.45 30.88 14.59
C ALA A 224 -33.46 30.79 16.13
N TYR A 225 -32.43 30.15 16.72
CA TYR A 225 -32.25 30.15 18.17
C TYR A 225 -32.05 31.58 18.70
N ASN A 226 -31.17 32.37 18.09
CA ASN A 226 -30.94 33.74 18.51
C ASN A 226 -32.21 34.59 18.38
N ASP A 227 -32.91 34.51 17.25
CA ASP A 227 -34.14 35.27 16.98
C ASP A 227 -35.26 34.94 18.01
N SER A 228 -35.29 33.73 18.57
CA SER A 228 -36.25 33.32 19.60
C SER A 228 -35.82 33.64 21.04
N HIS A 229 -34.54 33.92 21.28
CA HIS A 229 -33.95 34.16 22.61
C HIS A 229 -33.50 35.61 22.81
N VAL A 230 -33.57 36.45 21.78
CA VAL A 230 -33.53 37.91 21.93
C VAL A 230 -34.86 38.35 22.54
N TYR A 231 -34.84 38.71 23.82
CA TYR A 231 -35.95 39.41 24.48
C TYR A 231 -36.35 40.65 23.64
N PRO A 232 -37.65 40.92 23.42
CA PRO A 232 -38.07 42.24 22.99
C PRO A 232 -37.77 43.21 24.14
N HIS A 233 -36.65 43.93 24.07
CA HIS A 233 -36.54 45.16 24.81
C HIS A 233 -37.53 46.18 24.22
N ASN A 234 -38.48 46.57 25.06
CA ASN A 234 -39.38 47.73 24.96
C ASN A 234 -40.67 47.55 24.16
N LYS A 235 -41.77 47.35 24.89
CA LYS A 235 -42.95 48.22 24.81
C LYS A 235 -43.46 48.52 26.21
#